data_AF-A0A522D0V4-F1
#
_entry.id   AF-A0A522D0V4-F1
#
_cell.length_a   1.000
_cell.length_b   1.000
_cell.length_c   1.000
_cell.angle_alpha   90.00
_cell.angle_beta   90.00
_cell.angle_gamma   90.00
#
_symmetry.space_group_name_H-M   'P 1'
#
loop_
_entity.id
_entity.type
_entity.pdbx_description
1 polymer ?
#
loop_
_entity_poly.entity_id
_entity_poly.type
_entity_poly.pdbx_seq_one_letter_code
_entity_poly.pdbx_strand_id
1 'polypeptide(L)'
;MLVALALLLTGVVFGVTIMACVSDVRSLRIPNLYSIVVIGAFAVAFAAAPESFGKLSAHLLALVLIFLITYIMFVTGLMGGGDAKFGSALALWVGLPGIVSYVFWMTLMGGFIA
;
A
#
# COMPACT_ATOMS: atom_id res chain seq x y z
N MET A 1 22.84 10.53 -1.54
CA MET A 1 22.66 9.48 -2.56
C MET A 1 21.58 8.47 -2.17
N LEU A 2 21.65 7.85 -0.97
CA LEU A 2 20.66 6.85 -0.52
C LEU A 2 19.23 7.41 -0.35
N VAL A 3 19.09 8.62 0.19
CA VAL A 3 17.77 9.30 0.30
C VAL A 3 17.16 9.59 -1.07
N ALA A 4 17.97 9.92 -2.08
CA ALA A 4 17.47 10.16 -3.44
C ALA A 4 16.90 8.88 -4.08
N LEU A 5 17.49 7.72 -3.78
CA LEU A 5 16.97 6.42 -4.20
C LEU A 5 15.62 6.13 -3.53
N ALA A 6 15.50 6.36 -2.22
CA ALA A 6 14.23 6.18 -1.51
C ALA A 6 13.13 7.08 -2.10
N LEU A 7 13.42 8.35 -2.40
CA LEU A 7 12.48 9.27 -3.04
C LEU A 7 12.08 8.80 -4.44
N LEU A 8 13.03 8.31 -5.24
CA LEU A 8 12.75 7.76 -6.56
C LEU A 8 11.81 6.55 -6.46
N LEU A 9 12.05 5.64 -5.52
CA LEU A 9 11.19 4.47 -5.29
C LEU A 9 9.80 4.87 -4.78
N THR A 10 9.68 5.90 -3.95
CA THR A 10 8.38 6.50 -3.60
C THR A 10 7.65 7.02 -4.84
N GLY A 11 8.38 7.67 -5.78
CA GLY A 11 7.83 8.09 -7.07
C GLY A 11 7.34 6.92 -7.93
N VAL A 12 8.07 5.80 -7.93
CA VAL A 12 7.65 4.56 -8.61
C VAL A 12 6.35 4.02 -8.00
N VAL A 13 6.26 3.96 -6.68
CA VAL A 13 5.04 3.51 -5.97
C VAL A 13 3.85 4.40 -6.29
N PHE A 14 4.06 5.72 -6.35
CA PHE A 14 3.02 6.67 -6.74
C PHE A 14 2.53 6.39 -8.17
N GLY A 15 3.45 6.20 -9.12
CA GLY A 15 3.10 5.83 -10.50
C GLY A 15 2.32 4.51 -10.58
N VAL A 16 2.75 3.49 -9.82
CA VAL A 16 2.04 2.19 -9.76
C VAL A 16 0.66 2.33 -9.13
N THR A 17 0.50 3.21 -8.15
CA THR A 17 -0.81 3.51 -7.53
C THR A 17 -1.76 4.15 -8.52
N ILE A 18 -1.27 5.07 -9.36
CA ILE A 18 -2.06 5.63 -10.45
C ILE A 18 -2.47 4.54 -11.46
N MET A 19 -1.54 3.67 -11.85
CA MET A 19 -1.84 2.55 -12.76
C MET A 19 -2.85 1.55 -12.15
N ALA A 20 -2.76 1.32 -10.83
CA ALA A 20 -3.72 0.51 -10.09
C ALA A 20 -5.12 1.14 -10.14
N CYS A 21 -5.25 2.44 -9.87
CA CYS A 21 -6.50 3.19 -9.97
C CYS A 21 -7.11 3.11 -11.39
N VAL A 22 -6.29 3.31 -12.43
CA VAL A 22 -6.75 3.20 -13.83
C VAL A 22 -7.24 1.78 -14.15
N SER A 23 -6.51 0.75 -13.69
CA SER A 23 -6.90 -0.66 -13.89
C SER A 23 -8.19 -1.00 -13.16
N ASP A 24 -8.35 -0.48 -11.95
CA ASP A 24 -9.52 -0.69 -11.12
C ASP A 24 -10.77 -0.07 -11.76
N VAL A 25 -10.71 1.20 -12.16
CA VAL A 25 -11.83 1.87 -12.85
C VAL A 25 -12.20 1.19 -14.18
N ARG A 26 -11.20 0.68 -14.93
CA ARG A 26 -11.45 0.08 -16.25
C ARG A 26 -11.96 -1.36 -16.19
N SER A 27 -11.53 -2.13 -15.20
CA SER A 27 -11.70 -3.59 -15.22
C SER A 27 -12.12 -4.20 -13.89
N LEU A 28 -12.29 -3.37 -12.85
CA LEU A 28 -12.55 -3.78 -11.46
C LEU A 28 -11.57 -4.86 -10.98
N ARG A 29 -10.33 -4.77 -11.48
CA ARG A 29 -9.25 -5.71 -11.22
C ARG A 29 -7.96 -4.94 -11.07
N ILE A 30 -7.31 -5.16 -9.93
CA ILE A 30 -5.95 -4.71 -9.66
C ILE A 30 -5.00 -5.90 -9.88
N PRO A 31 -4.12 -5.87 -10.90
CA PRO A 31 -3.11 -6.90 -11.13
C PRO A 31 -2.21 -7.13 -9.91
N ASN A 32 -1.98 -8.40 -9.56
CA ASN A 32 -1.08 -8.78 -8.46
C ASN A 32 0.34 -8.21 -8.65
N LEU A 33 0.77 -7.99 -9.89
CA LEU A 33 2.06 -7.38 -10.22
C LEU A 33 2.23 -6.01 -9.55
N TYR A 34 1.17 -5.21 -9.43
CA TYR A 34 1.26 -3.89 -8.80
C TYR A 34 1.59 -4.01 -7.31
N SER A 35 0.93 -4.92 -6.58
CA SER A 35 1.28 -5.21 -5.19
C SER A 35 2.72 -5.72 -5.05
N ILE A 36 3.16 -6.60 -5.95
CA ILE A 36 4.54 -7.13 -5.94
C ILE A 36 5.56 -6.01 -6.14
N VAL A 37 5.33 -5.12 -7.11
CA VAL A 37 6.23 -3.98 -7.36
C VAL A 37 6.27 -3.03 -6.16
N VAL A 38 5.13 -2.73 -5.53
CA VAL A 38 5.08 -1.87 -4.33
C VAL A 38 5.86 -2.50 -3.16
N ILE A 39 5.69 -3.79 -2.90
CA ILE A 39 6.44 -4.49 -1.83
C ILE A 39 7.94 -4.57 -2.16
N GLY A 40 8.30 -4.91 -3.40
CA GLY A 40 9.68 -4.98 -3.83
C GLY A 40 10.39 -3.63 -3.76
N ALA A 41 9.72 -2.56 -4.18
CA ALA A 41 10.23 -1.20 -4.05
C ALA A 41 10.46 -0.83 -2.58
N PHE A 42 9.58 -1.26 -1.65
CA PHE A 42 9.77 -1.01 -0.22
C PHE A 42 11.02 -1.73 0.29
N ALA A 43 11.20 -3.00 -0.07
CA ALA A 43 12.35 -3.78 0.37
C ALA A 43 13.67 -3.13 -0.07
N VAL A 44 13.75 -2.64 -1.31
CA VAL A 44 14.92 -1.93 -1.81
C VAL A 44 15.09 -0.58 -1.12
N ALA A 45 14.01 0.19 -0.92
CA ALA A 45 14.05 1.50 -0.26
C ALA A 45 14.50 1.38 1.20
N PHE A 46 13.94 0.41 1.93
CA PHE A 46 14.27 0.15 3.32
C PHE A 46 15.73 -0.34 3.47
N ALA A 47 16.19 -1.25 2.60
CA ALA A 47 17.57 -1.72 2.62
C ALA A 47 18.58 -0.59 2.32
N ALA A 48 18.22 0.36 1.44
CA ALA A 48 19.07 1.47 1.09
C ALA A 48 19.08 2.60 2.14
N ALA A 49 17.95 2.87 2.79
CA ALA A 49 17.80 4.00 3.71
C ALA A 49 16.94 3.66 4.95
N PRO A 50 17.35 2.70 5.80
CA PRO A 50 16.54 2.21 6.91
C PRO A 50 16.21 3.30 7.94
N GLU A 51 17.16 4.22 8.17
CA GLU A 51 17.01 5.36 9.08
C GLU A 51 15.86 6.30 8.69
N SER A 52 15.43 6.30 7.43
CA SER A 52 14.31 7.13 6.95
C SER A 52 12.93 6.53 7.25
N PHE A 53 12.85 5.23 7.54
CA PHE A 53 11.59 4.52 7.77
C PHE A 53 11.41 4.13 9.26
N GLY A 54 12.50 4.08 10.03
CA GLY A 54 12.45 3.64 11.43
C GLY A 54 12.43 2.12 11.54
N LYS A 55 11.60 1.57 12.43
CA LYS A 55 11.62 0.13 12.74
C LYS A 55 10.90 -0.69 11.67
N LEU A 56 11.59 -1.64 11.03
CA LEU A 56 11.00 -2.59 10.08
C LEU A 56 9.76 -3.31 10.65
N SER A 57 9.79 -3.66 11.94
CA SER A 57 8.67 -4.32 12.62
C SER A 57 7.38 -3.50 12.57
N ALA A 58 7.46 -2.17 12.63
CA ALA A 58 6.28 -1.31 12.53
C ALA A 58 5.66 -1.35 11.12
N HIS A 59 6.47 -1.52 10.08
CA HIS A 59 6.01 -1.66 8.69
C HIS A 59 5.40 -3.03 8.42
N LEU A 60 6.05 -4.10 8.90
CA LEU A 60 5.52 -5.45 8.77
C LEU A 60 4.22 -5.62 9.56
N LEU A 61 4.14 -5.08 10.77
CA LEU A 61 2.89 -5.07 11.54
C LEU A 61 1.78 -4.30 10.82
N ALA A 62 2.11 -3.18 10.15
CA ALA A 62 1.13 -2.43 9.37
C ALA A 62 0.58 -3.23 8.18
N LEU A 63 1.46 -3.88 7.42
CA LEU A 63 1.06 -4.77 6.33
C LEU A 63 0.13 -5.88 6.84
N VAL A 64 0.53 -6.57 7.90
CA VAL A 64 -0.25 -7.71 8.45
C VAL A 64 -1.58 -7.23 9.01
N LEU A 65 -1.60 -6.14 9.76
CA LEU A 65 -2.83 -5.60 10.35
C LEU A 65 -3.84 -5.21 9.27
N ILE A 66 -3.41 -4.43 8.28
CA ILE A 66 -4.29 -4.04 7.17
C ILE A 66 -4.73 -5.25 6.36
N PHE A 67 -3.82 -6.19 6.07
CA PHE A 67 -4.18 -7.43 5.38
C PHE A 67 -5.23 -8.24 6.11
N LEU A 68 -5.12 -8.43 7.42
CA LEU A 68 -6.11 -9.18 8.18
C LEU A 68 -7.48 -8.50 8.16
N ILE A 69 -7.52 -7.17 8.36
CA ILE A 69 -8.77 -6.41 8.32
C ILE A 69 -9.41 -6.48 6.93
N THR A 70 -8.66 -6.17 5.88
CA THR A 70 -9.19 -6.15 4.51
C THR A 70 -9.50 -7.54 3.99
N TYR A 71 -8.79 -8.58 4.45
CA TYR A 71 -9.10 -9.98 4.16
C TYR A 71 -10.44 -10.40 4.79
N ILE A 72 -10.70 -10.03 6.04
CA ILE A 72 -12.01 -10.27 6.68
C ILE A 72 -13.12 -9.59 5.86
N MET A 73 -12.91 -8.34 5.46
CA MET A 73 -13.86 -7.61 4.60
C MET A 73 -14.05 -8.27 3.23
N PHE A 74 -12.99 -8.84 2.65
CA PHE A 74 -13.07 -9.58 1.39
C PHE A 74 -13.91 -10.85 1.52
N VAL A 75 -13.68 -11.64 2.57
CA VAL A 75 -14.43 -12.89 2.80
C VAL A 75 -15.91 -12.60 3.12
N THR A 76 -16.22 -11.46 3.75
CA THR A 76 -17.61 -11.02 3.97
C THR A 76 -18.23 -10.29 2.79
N GLY A 77 -17.51 -10.10 1.68
CA GLY A 77 -18.00 -9.45 0.46
C GLY A 77 -18.11 -7.92 0.54
N LEU A 78 -17.52 -7.29 1.56
CA LEU A 78 -17.52 -5.83 1.75
C LEU A 78 -16.44 -5.10 0.91
N MET A 79 -15.37 -5.80 0.51
CA MET A 79 -14.25 -5.20 -0.22
C MET A 79 -13.72 -6.15 -1.30
N GLY A 80 -13.25 -5.60 -2.43
CA GLY A 80 -12.61 -6.36 -3.49
C GLY A 80 -11.27 -6.97 -3.05
N GLY A 81 -10.97 -8.18 -3.52
CA GLY A 81 -9.69 -8.83 -3.20
C GLY A 81 -8.48 -8.11 -3.80
N GLY A 82 -8.67 -7.32 -4.85
CA GLY A 82 -7.65 -6.42 -5.42
C GLY A 82 -7.27 -5.32 -4.44
N ASP A 83 -8.27 -4.59 -3.93
CA ASP A 83 -8.10 -3.51 -2.96
C ASP A 83 -7.47 -4.01 -1.66
N ALA A 84 -7.91 -5.18 -1.18
CA ALA A 84 -7.37 -5.78 0.02
C ALA A 84 -5.86 -6.00 -0.10
N LYS A 85 -5.40 -6.62 -1.20
CA LYS A 85 -3.96 -6.90 -1.43
C LYS A 85 -3.15 -5.64 -1.68
N PHE A 86 -3.67 -4.73 -2.51
CA PHE A 86 -2.95 -3.51 -2.86
C PHE A 86 -2.88 -2.54 -1.67
N GLY A 87 -3.95 -2.42 -0.90
CA GLY A 87 -3.98 -1.62 0.31
C GLY A 87 -3.01 -2.10 1.38
N SER A 88 -2.86 -3.41 1.58
CA SER A 88 -1.84 -3.97 2.48
C SER A 88 -0.41 -3.67 2.01
N ALA A 89 -0.17 -3.69 0.71
CA ALA A 89 1.14 -3.33 0.14
C ALA A 89 1.46 -1.84 0.39
N LEU A 90 0.48 -0.94 0.31
CA LEU A 90 0.65 0.48 0.65
C LEU A 90 0.82 0.70 2.16
N ALA A 91 0.12 -0.06 3.00
CA ALA A 91 0.27 -0.01 4.46
C ALA A 91 1.71 -0.33 4.91
N LEU A 92 2.41 -1.19 4.16
CA LEU A 92 3.83 -1.46 4.35
C LEU A 92 4.69 -0.18 4.23
N TRP A 93 4.39 0.72 3.29
CA TRP A 93 5.12 1.98 3.13
C TRP A 93 4.81 2.98 4.23
N VAL A 94 3.55 3.03 4.65
CA VAL A 94 3.06 3.97 5.65
C VAL A 94 3.61 3.64 7.05
N GLY A 95 3.68 2.35 7.38
CA GLY A 95 4.07 1.89 8.71
C GLY A 95 3.01 2.17 9.79
N LEU A 96 3.17 1.51 10.95
CA LEU A 96 2.20 1.56 12.05
C LEU A 96 1.78 2.98 12.47
N PRO A 97 2.70 3.97 12.57
CA PRO A 97 2.32 5.33 12.97
C PRO A 97 1.35 6.03 12.03
N GLY A 98 1.36 5.68 10.73
CA GLY A 98 0.53 6.35 9.73
C GLY A 98 -0.75 5.60 9.36
N ILE A 99 -1.00 4.39 9.91
CA ILE A 99 -2.15 3.56 9.53
C ILE A 99 -3.48 4.30 9.71
N VAL A 100 -3.64 5.02 10.82
CA VAL A 100 -4.90 5.71 11.13
C VAL A 100 -5.20 6.76 10.05
N SER A 101 -4.21 7.58 9.69
CA SER A 101 -4.33 8.56 8.61
C SER A 101 -4.58 7.90 7.26
N TYR A 102 -3.90 6.78 6.99
CA TYR A 102 -4.07 6.03 5.75
C TYR A 102 -5.50 5.48 5.59
N VAL A 103 -6.02 4.80 6.61
CA VAL A 103 -7.39 4.26 6.60
C VAL A 103 -8.42 5.38 6.55
N PHE A 104 -8.20 6.47 7.29
CA PHE A 104 -9.07 7.63 7.26
C PHE A 104 -9.21 8.21 5.84
N TRP A 105 -8.09 8.50 5.17
CA TRP A 105 -8.12 9.05 3.81
C TRP A 105 -8.65 8.05 2.78
N MET A 106 -8.28 6.77 2.89
CA MET A 106 -8.82 5.71 2.02
C MET A 106 -10.34 5.65 2.13
N THR A 107 -10.87 5.62 3.36
CA THR A 107 -12.31 5.50 3.62
C THR A 107 -13.05 6.76 3.18
N LEU A 108 -12.50 7.94 3.47
CA LEU A 108 -13.09 9.22 3.09
C LEU A 108 -13.18 9.38 1.57
N MET A 109 -12.10 9.07 0.85
CA MET A 109 -12.08 9.18 -0.62
C MET A 109 -12.96 8.11 -1.26
N GLY A 110 -12.94 6.87 -0.75
CA GLY A 110 -13.82 5.81 -1.24
C GLY A 110 -15.30 6.16 -1.03
N GLY A 111 -15.67 6.65 0.16
CA GLY A 111 -17.03 7.08 0.46
C GLY A 111 -17.49 8.33 -0.30
N PHE A 112 -16.57 9.18 -0.76
CA PHE A 112 -16.90 10.31 -1.62
C PHE A 112 -17.23 9.89 -3.06
N ILE A 113 -16.66 8.78 -3.53
CA ILE A 113 -16.85 8.27 -4.90
C ILE A 113 -18.06 7.33 -5.01
N ALA A 114 -18.43 6.64 -3.92
CA ALA A 114 -19.53 5.67 -3.85
C ALA A 114 -20.92 6.32 -4.04
#